data_AF-A0A1X0QET3-F1
#
_entry.id   AF-A0A1X0QET3-F1
#
_cell.length_a   1.000
_cell.length_b   1.000
_cell.length_c   1.000
_cell.angle_alpha   90.00
_cell.angle_beta   90.00
_cell.angle_gamma   90.00
#
_symmetry.space_group_name_H-M   'P 1'
#
loop_
_entity.id
_entity.type
_entity.pdbx_description
1 polymer ?
#
loop_
_entity_poly.entity_id
_entity_poly.type
_entity_poly.pdbx_seq_one_letter_code
_entity_poly.pdbx_strand_id
1 'polypeptide(L)'
;MWTKKDYKKFLLLVDMYGKNKEGILQNFPHKEDASRYYDVFFKRFKELEDSNRVKDALVRNEIRMKDNEITKNILASYTDIELDSILMGRTKYYSNHVLLCRFYQKYIDDPYVWNKIKTRLLGLDETIFDYYLHTRSISEISRYIGNLISMLKKHYSMTRK
;
A
#
# COMPACT_ATOMS: atom_id res chain seq x y z
N MET A 1 -3.81 31.96 0.29
CA MET A 1 -2.34 32.13 0.42
C MET A 1 -1.69 30.80 0.79
N TRP A 2 -0.57 30.43 0.17
CA TRP A 2 0.20 29.20 0.47
C TRP A 2 1.21 29.44 1.59
N THR A 3 1.20 28.59 2.60
CA THR A 3 2.15 28.65 3.72
C THR A 3 3.21 27.56 3.61
N LYS A 4 4.32 27.69 4.38
CA LYS A 4 5.33 26.62 4.50
C LYS A 4 4.74 25.32 5.08
N LYS A 5 3.69 25.41 5.91
CA LYS A 5 2.95 24.26 6.46
C LYS A 5 2.17 23.55 5.35
N ASP A 6 1.50 24.32 4.49
CA ASP A 6 0.77 23.79 3.32
C ASP A 6 1.74 23.08 2.36
N TYR A 7 2.89 23.70 2.09
CA TYR A 7 3.94 23.09 1.28
C TYR A 7 4.42 21.75 1.84
N LYS A 8 4.76 21.69 3.14
CA LYS A 8 5.16 20.44 3.79
C LYS A 8 4.06 19.37 3.72
N LYS A 9 2.81 19.75 3.93
CA LYS A 9 1.67 18.83 3.80
C LYS A 9 1.51 18.32 2.37
N PHE A 10 1.71 19.19 1.38
CA PHE A 10 1.64 18.83 -0.03
C PHE A 10 2.74 17.83 -0.40
N LEU A 11 3.98 18.07 0.07
CA LEU A 11 5.09 17.12 -0.13
C LEU A 11 4.80 15.74 0.48
N LEU A 12 4.21 15.66 1.67
CA LEU A 12 3.81 14.37 2.26
C LEU A 12 2.79 13.63 1.37
N LEU A 13 1.90 14.36 0.72
CA LEU A 13 0.92 13.78 -0.20
C LEU A 13 1.57 13.36 -1.52
N VAL A 14 2.56 14.10 -2.01
CA VAL A 14 3.41 13.67 -3.14
C VAL A 14 4.20 12.41 -2.79
N ASP A 15 4.73 12.27 -1.57
CA ASP A 15 5.39 11.05 -1.12
C ASP A 15 4.43 9.84 -1.15
N MET A 16 3.20 10.04 -0.66
CA MET A 16 2.19 8.98 -0.56
C MET A 16 1.54 8.61 -1.90
N TYR A 17 1.22 9.59 -2.74
CA TYR A 17 0.42 9.43 -3.96
C TYR A 17 1.22 9.65 -5.25
N GLY A 18 2.48 10.09 -5.16
CA GLY A 18 3.33 10.33 -6.33
C GLY A 18 2.77 11.45 -7.21
N LYS A 19 2.51 11.12 -8.48
CA LYS A 19 1.88 12.02 -9.47
C LYS A 19 0.37 11.76 -9.62
N ASN A 20 -0.26 11.04 -8.70
CA ASN A 20 -1.72 10.88 -8.71
C ASN A 20 -2.38 12.16 -8.19
N LYS A 21 -2.84 13.00 -9.13
CA LYS A 21 -3.44 14.30 -8.84
C LYS A 21 -4.72 14.14 -8.01
N GLU A 22 -5.59 13.21 -8.40
CA GLU A 22 -6.86 12.95 -7.74
C GLU A 22 -6.66 12.56 -6.28
N GLY A 23 -5.74 11.63 -6.00
CA GLY A 23 -5.41 11.18 -4.65
C GLY A 23 -4.87 12.31 -3.77
N ILE A 24 -4.02 13.18 -4.32
CA ILE A 24 -3.50 14.35 -3.61
C ILE A 24 -4.64 15.33 -3.29
N LEU A 25 -5.46 15.69 -4.29
CA LEU A 25 -6.52 16.68 -4.11
C LEU A 25 -7.61 16.20 -3.15
N GLN A 26 -7.98 14.92 -3.17
CA GLN A 26 -8.94 14.35 -2.22
C GLN A 26 -8.44 14.40 -0.77
N ASN A 27 -7.12 14.38 -0.55
CA ASN A 27 -6.50 14.33 0.77
C ASN A 27 -5.83 15.65 1.19
N PHE A 28 -5.86 16.67 0.32
CA PHE A 28 -5.43 18.03 0.63
C PHE A 28 -6.65 18.88 1.01
N PRO A 29 -6.73 19.40 2.25
CA PRO A 29 -7.94 20.06 2.72
C PRO A 29 -8.22 21.38 1.99
N HIS A 30 -9.49 21.59 1.62
CA HIS A 30 -10.18 22.82 1.18
C HIS A 30 -9.30 24.00 0.72
N LYS A 31 -8.44 23.75 -0.28
CA LYS A 31 -7.71 24.79 -1.00
C LYS A 31 -8.20 24.75 -2.44
N GLU A 32 -9.05 25.72 -2.77
CA GLU A 32 -9.64 25.84 -4.11
C GLU A 32 -8.58 25.91 -5.20
N ASP A 33 -7.40 26.45 -4.87
CA ASP A 33 -6.25 26.58 -5.77
C ASP A 33 -5.29 25.38 -5.76
N ALA A 34 -5.57 24.30 -5.02
CA ALA A 34 -4.70 23.11 -4.92
C ALA A 34 -4.44 22.44 -6.27
N SER A 35 -5.46 22.38 -7.14
CA SER A 35 -5.31 21.82 -8.49
C SER A 35 -4.31 22.62 -9.32
N ARG A 36 -4.43 23.95 -9.30
CA ARG A 36 -3.50 24.85 -10.00
C ARG A 36 -2.09 24.77 -9.40
N TYR A 37 -1.99 24.71 -8.07
CA TYR A 37 -0.71 24.57 -7.39
C TYR A 37 0.00 23.27 -7.77
N TYR A 38 -0.72 22.15 -7.83
CA TYR A 38 -0.19 20.86 -8.28
C TYR A 38 0.45 20.99 -9.68
N ASP A 39 -0.26 21.60 -10.63
CA ASP A 39 0.21 21.73 -12.01
C ASP A 39 1.49 22.59 -12.10
N VAL A 40 1.51 23.72 -11.38
CA VAL A 40 2.68 24.60 -11.33
C VAL A 40 3.85 23.94 -10.61
N PHE A 41 3.59 23.24 -9.50
CA PHE A 41 4.61 22.53 -8.74
C PHE A 41 5.32 21.52 -9.63
N PHE A 42 4.61 20.60 -10.29
CA PHE A 42 5.26 19.58 -11.11
C PHE A 42 5.96 20.14 -12.36
N LYS A 43 5.56 21.33 -12.83
CA LYS A 43 6.27 22.05 -13.90
C LYS A 43 7.59 22.67 -13.43
N ARG A 44 7.66 23.13 -12.18
CA ARG A 44 8.75 24.00 -11.68
C ARG A 44 9.47 23.46 -10.44
N PHE A 45 9.15 22.28 -9.93
CA PHE A 45 9.73 21.79 -8.67
C PHE A 45 11.26 21.65 -8.71
N LYS A 46 11.85 21.56 -9.91
CA LYS A 46 13.29 21.56 -10.12
C LYS A 46 13.98 22.87 -9.73
N GLU A 47 13.22 23.97 -9.66
CA GLU A 47 13.70 25.28 -9.20
C GLU A 47 13.78 25.36 -7.67
N LEU A 48 13.24 24.37 -6.96
CA LEU A 48 13.24 24.33 -5.50
C LEU A 48 14.58 23.81 -4.98
N GLU A 49 15.01 24.35 -3.83
CA GLU A 49 16.24 23.93 -3.13
C GLU A 49 16.20 22.43 -2.77
N ASP A 50 15.03 21.91 -2.41
CA ASP A 50 14.79 20.51 -2.05
C ASP A 50 14.32 19.65 -3.24
N SER A 51 14.55 20.08 -4.48
CA SER A 51 14.13 19.38 -5.70
C SER A 51 14.63 17.93 -5.79
N ASN A 52 15.84 17.63 -5.30
CA ASN A 52 16.38 16.28 -5.25
C ASN A 52 15.54 15.36 -4.34
N ARG A 53 15.13 15.85 -3.18
CA ARG A 53 14.27 15.08 -2.25
C ARG A 53 12.93 14.72 -2.90
N VAL A 54 12.33 15.69 -3.61
CA VAL A 54 11.08 15.46 -4.36
C VAL A 54 11.29 14.45 -5.47
N LYS A 55 12.39 14.54 -6.21
CA LYS A 55 12.73 13.57 -7.26
C LYS A 55 12.85 12.16 -6.71
N ASP A 56 13.58 11.98 -5.61
CA ASP A 56 13.78 10.66 -4.99
C ASP A 56 12.46 10.08 -4.47
N ALA A 57 11.58 10.93 -3.93
CA ALA A 57 10.24 10.52 -3.53
C ALA A 57 9.42 9.97 -4.70
N LEU A 58 9.43 10.66 -5.84
CA LEU A 58 8.73 10.21 -7.04
C LEU A 58 9.29 8.89 -7.57
N VAL A 59 10.62 8.73 -7.58
CA VAL A 59 11.26 7.48 -7.99
C VAL A 59 10.88 6.33 -7.06
N ARG A 60 10.94 6.53 -5.74
CA ARG A 60 10.50 5.51 -4.76
C ARG A 60 9.03 5.14 -4.95
N ASN A 61 8.18 6.14 -5.20
CA ASN A 61 6.76 5.92 -5.44
C ASN A 61 6.54 5.08 -6.71
N GLU A 62 7.22 5.40 -7.81
CA GLU A 62 7.14 4.65 -9.07
C GLU A 62 7.61 3.20 -8.91
N ILE A 63 8.74 2.97 -8.23
CA ILE A 63 9.24 1.63 -7.93
C ILE A 63 8.21 0.84 -7.11
N ARG A 64 7.63 1.46 -6.08
CA ARG A 64 6.58 0.85 -5.25
C ARG A 64 5.34 0.51 -6.07
N MET A 65 4.87 1.41 -6.94
CA MET A 65 3.70 1.15 -7.79
C MET A 65 3.95 0.00 -8.77
N LYS A 66 5.15 -0.09 -9.34
CA LYS A 66 5.56 -1.23 -10.17
C LYS A 66 5.57 -2.53 -9.38
N ASP A 67 6.16 -2.55 -8.19
CA ASP A 67 6.17 -3.74 -7.33
C ASP A 67 4.77 -4.15 -6.86
N ASN A 68 3.91 -3.17 -6.57
CA ASN A 68 2.51 -3.39 -6.23
C ASN A 68 1.78 -4.09 -7.37
N GLU A 69 1.95 -3.59 -8.61
CA GLU A 69 1.30 -4.16 -9.79
C GLU A 69 1.76 -5.59 -10.08
N ILE A 70 3.07 -5.85 -9.98
CA ILE A 70 3.62 -7.21 -10.07
C ILE A 70 2.99 -8.10 -8.99
N THR A 71 2.91 -7.61 -7.75
CA THR A 71 2.35 -8.37 -6.64
C THR A 71 0.87 -8.68 -6.85
N LYS A 72 0.08 -7.74 -7.36
CA LYS A 72 -1.32 -7.97 -7.72
C LYS A 72 -1.46 -9.04 -8.79
N ASN A 73 -0.64 -8.98 -9.84
CA ASN A 73 -0.67 -9.94 -10.94
C ASN A 73 -0.32 -11.35 -10.45
N ILE A 74 0.67 -11.47 -9.58
CA ILE A 74 1.02 -12.74 -8.93
C ILE A 74 -0.17 -13.26 -8.11
N LEU A 75 -0.77 -12.43 -7.26
CA LEU A 75 -1.93 -12.82 -6.45
C LEU A 75 -3.15 -13.18 -7.29
N ALA A 76 -3.38 -12.48 -8.40
CA ALA A 76 -4.46 -12.78 -9.34
C ALA A 76 -4.24 -14.09 -10.11
N SER A 77 -2.99 -14.50 -10.29
CA SER A 77 -2.66 -15.74 -11.01
C SER A 77 -2.99 -17.02 -10.24
N TYR A 78 -3.20 -16.91 -8.93
CA TYR A 78 -3.55 -18.05 -8.07
C TYR A 78 -5.02 -17.98 -7.66
N THR A 79 -5.70 -19.12 -7.74
CA THR A 79 -6.99 -19.35 -7.09
C THR A 79 -6.82 -19.41 -5.57
N ASP A 80 -7.92 -19.30 -4.83
CA ASP A 80 -7.90 -19.41 -3.36
C ASP A 80 -7.40 -20.78 -2.90
N ILE A 81 -7.73 -21.85 -3.62
CA ILE A 81 -7.28 -23.21 -3.33
C ILE A 81 -5.77 -23.35 -3.56
N GLU A 82 -5.24 -22.78 -4.66
CA GLU A 82 -3.79 -22.79 -4.91
C GLU A 82 -3.04 -21.97 -3.85
N LEU A 83 -3.55 -20.79 -3.49
CA LEU A 83 -2.95 -19.98 -2.42
C LEU A 83 -2.91 -20.75 -1.10
N ASP A 84 -4.01 -21.38 -0.72
CA ASP A 84 -4.07 -22.17 0.51
C ASP A 84 -3.07 -23.34 0.47
N SER A 85 -3.01 -24.08 -0.64
CA SER A 85 -2.04 -25.18 -0.81
C SER A 85 -0.58 -24.73 -0.73
N ILE A 86 -0.24 -23.55 -1.26
CA ILE A 86 1.14 -23.04 -1.23
C ILE A 86 1.53 -22.56 0.17
N LEU A 87 0.57 -21.99 0.90
CA LEU A 87 0.79 -21.38 2.21
C LEU A 87 0.57 -22.36 3.37
N MET A 88 -0.14 -23.47 3.13
CA MET A 88 -0.39 -24.53 4.10
C MET A 88 0.90 -25.08 4.72
N GLY A 89 0.85 -25.35 6.03
CA GLY A 89 1.96 -25.94 6.80
C GLY A 89 3.12 -25.00 7.13
N ARG A 90 3.14 -23.78 6.59
CA ARG A 90 4.25 -22.82 6.83
C ARG A 90 3.90 -21.70 7.79
N THR A 91 2.64 -21.59 8.19
CA THR A 91 2.13 -20.47 8.99
C THR A 91 1.12 -20.92 10.04
N LYS A 92 1.60 -21.13 11.28
CA LYS A 92 0.79 -21.59 12.42
C LYS A 92 -0.08 -20.51 13.10
N TYR A 93 0.11 -19.24 12.74
CA TYR A 93 -0.33 -18.12 13.59
C TYR A 93 -1.65 -17.46 13.19
N TYR A 94 -2.02 -17.56 11.92
CA TYR A 94 -3.31 -17.07 11.43
C TYR A 94 -4.00 -18.24 10.74
N SER A 95 -5.32 -18.34 10.80
CA SER A 95 -6.08 -19.34 10.04
C SER A 95 -6.43 -18.84 8.63
N ASN A 96 -6.41 -17.52 8.43
CA ASN A 96 -7.01 -16.85 7.27
C ASN A 96 -5.99 -16.26 6.29
N HIS A 97 -4.97 -17.03 5.87
CA HIS A 97 -3.87 -16.54 5.01
C HIS A 97 -4.34 -16.08 3.64
N VAL A 98 -5.22 -16.86 3.01
CA VAL A 98 -5.81 -16.55 1.72
C VAL A 98 -6.55 -15.21 1.79
N LEU A 99 -7.36 -15.03 2.82
CA LEU A 99 -8.10 -13.79 3.04
C LEU A 99 -7.18 -12.58 3.21
N LEU A 100 -6.10 -12.72 3.97
CA LEU A 100 -5.09 -11.65 4.12
C LEU A 100 -4.42 -11.30 2.80
N CYS A 101 -4.09 -12.31 1.97
CA CYS A 101 -3.59 -12.10 0.61
C CYS A 101 -4.60 -11.34 -0.26
N ARG A 102 -5.90 -11.67 -0.18
CA ARG A 102 -6.96 -10.99 -0.94
C ARG A 102 -7.21 -9.56 -0.45
N PHE A 103 -7.20 -9.32 0.85
CA PHE A 103 -7.27 -7.95 1.37
C PHE A 103 -6.05 -7.14 0.97
N TYR A 104 -4.86 -7.72 1.03
CA TYR A 104 -3.65 -7.04 0.56
C TYR A 104 -3.76 -6.70 -0.93
N GLN A 105 -4.11 -7.67 -1.79
CA GLN A 105 -4.34 -7.43 -3.23
C GLN A 105 -5.31 -6.26 -3.48
N LYS A 106 -6.41 -6.21 -2.73
CA LYS A 106 -7.44 -5.17 -2.86
C LYS A 106 -6.95 -3.78 -2.44
N TYR A 107 -6.14 -3.70 -1.40
CA TYR A 107 -5.78 -2.42 -0.76
C TYR A 107 -4.32 -1.99 -0.97
N ILE A 108 -3.51 -2.75 -1.72
CA ILE A 108 -2.06 -2.54 -1.82
C ILE A 108 -1.63 -1.13 -2.29
N ASP A 109 -2.46 -0.44 -3.06
CA ASP A 109 -2.19 0.94 -3.50
C ASP A 109 -2.64 2.02 -2.52
N ASP A 110 -3.36 1.63 -1.48
CA ASP A 110 -3.84 2.56 -0.48
C ASP A 110 -2.69 2.96 0.46
N PRO A 111 -2.43 4.26 0.69
CA PRO A 111 -1.39 4.68 1.64
C PRO A 111 -1.62 4.18 3.08
N TYR A 112 -2.88 3.86 3.42
CA TYR A 112 -3.29 3.32 4.71
C TYR A 112 -3.67 1.83 4.62
N VAL A 113 -3.12 1.10 3.64
CA VAL A 113 -3.35 -0.33 3.39
C VAL A 113 -3.45 -1.17 4.67
N TRP A 114 -2.51 -1.02 5.60
CA TRP A 114 -2.49 -1.85 6.80
C TRP A 114 -3.61 -1.53 7.79
N ASN A 115 -3.98 -0.25 7.90
CA ASN A 115 -5.15 0.16 8.70
C ASN A 115 -6.44 -0.39 8.10
N LYS A 116 -6.58 -0.33 6.77
CA LYS A 116 -7.74 -0.87 6.06
C LYS A 116 -7.84 -2.39 6.23
N ILE A 117 -6.72 -3.10 6.08
CA ILE A 117 -6.67 -4.56 6.29
C ILE A 117 -7.07 -4.89 7.73
N LYS A 118 -6.46 -4.25 8.74
CA LYS A 118 -6.79 -4.51 10.14
C LYS A 118 -8.26 -4.21 10.43
N THR A 119 -8.77 -3.05 10.03
CA THR A 119 -10.17 -2.66 10.23
C THR A 119 -11.13 -3.66 9.57
N ARG A 120 -10.83 -4.08 8.34
CA ARG A 120 -11.67 -5.04 7.63
C ARG A 120 -11.65 -6.41 8.30
N LEU A 121 -10.47 -6.85 8.74
CA LEU A 121 -10.24 -8.13 9.39
C LEU A 121 -10.98 -8.24 10.73
N LEU A 122 -11.00 -7.16 11.52
CA LEU A 122 -11.73 -7.11 12.79
C LEU A 122 -13.25 -6.96 12.62
N GLY A 123 -13.71 -6.52 11.45
CA GLY A 123 -15.13 -6.36 11.11
C GLY A 123 -15.76 -7.59 10.46
N LEU A 124 -15.16 -8.78 10.60
CA LEU A 124 -15.73 -10.04 10.11
C LEU A 124 -16.33 -10.82 11.28
N ASP A 125 -17.50 -11.42 11.07
CA ASP A 125 -18.16 -12.17 12.12
C ASP A 125 -17.34 -13.41 12.56
N GLU A 126 -16.64 -14.03 11.61
CA GLU A 126 -15.79 -15.19 11.84
C GLU A 126 -14.54 -14.89 12.70
N THR A 127 -14.17 -13.62 12.86
CA THR A 127 -12.99 -13.21 13.67
C THR A 127 -13.37 -12.68 15.05
N ILE A 128 -14.67 -12.65 15.41
CA ILE A 128 -15.14 -12.13 16.71
C ILE A 128 -14.47 -12.83 17.89
N PHE A 129 -14.22 -14.13 17.79
CA PHE A 129 -13.59 -14.92 18.86
C PHE A 129 -12.08 -15.15 18.68
N ASP A 130 -11.47 -14.62 17.62
CA ASP A 130 -10.04 -14.78 17.36
C ASP A 130 -9.23 -13.75 18.17
N TYR A 131 -9.14 -13.96 19.48
CA TYR A 131 -8.44 -13.06 20.39
C TYR A 131 -6.97 -12.84 20.01
N TYR A 132 -6.33 -13.85 19.40
CA TYR A 132 -4.98 -13.72 18.88
C TYR A 132 -4.92 -12.63 17.81
N LEU A 133 -5.86 -12.61 16.87
CA LEU A 133 -5.97 -11.58 15.83
C LEU A 133 -6.22 -10.18 16.39
N HIS A 134 -7.14 -10.05 17.35
CA HIS A 134 -7.52 -8.77 17.97
C HIS A 134 -6.33 -8.10 18.67
N THR A 135 -5.43 -8.89 19.25
CA THR A 135 -4.25 -8.39 19.98
C THR A 135 -3.08 -8.01 19.08
N ARG A 136 -3.12 -8.30 17.77
CA ARG A 136 -2.00 -8.03 16.86
C ARG A 136 -1.91 -6.57 16.48
N SER A 137 -0.70 -6.05 16.57
CA SER A 137 -0.35 -4.73 16.08
C SER A 137 -0.35 -4.70 14.54
N ILE A 138 -0.47 -3.49 13.99
CA ILE A 138 -0.39 -3.26 12.54
C ILE A 138 0.95 -3.74 11.97
N SER A 139 2.04 -3.58 12.72
CA SER A 139 3.38 -3.99 12.30
C SER A 139 3.53 -5.51 12.24
N GLU A 140 2.92 -6.25 13.18
CA GLU A 140 2.89 -7.71 13.15
C GLU A 140 2.09 -8.24 11.95
N ILE A 141 0.91 -7.66 11.69
CA ILE A 141 0.09 -8.01 10.52
C ILE A 141 0.86 -7.70 9.22
N SER A 142 1.49 -6.53 9.12
CA SER A 142 2.27 -6.13 7.96
C SER A 142 3.46 -7.07 7.70
N ARG A 143 4.25 -7.38 8.75
CA ARG A 143 5.36 -8.33 8.66
C ARG A 143 4.90 -9.70 8.20
N TYR A 144 3.77 -10.14 8.76
CA TYR A 144 3.19 -11.42 8.46
C TYR A 144 2.76 -11.52 6.98
N ILE A 145 1.98 -10.55 6.49
CA ILE A 145 1.60 -10.48 5.07
C ILE A 145 2.84 -10.36 4.17
N GLY A 146 3.84 -9.57 4.55
CA GLY A 146 5.09 -9.46 3.82
C GLY A 146 5.80 -10.81 3.63
N ASN A 147 5.80 -11.67 4.65
CA ASN A 147 6.34 -13.02 4.54
C ASN A 147 5.53 -13.88 3.56
N LEU A 148 4.20 -13.82 3.60
CA LEU A 148 3.33 -14.53 2.65
C LEU A 148 3.63 -14.12 1.21
N ILE A 149 3.70 -12.81 0.94
CA ILE A 149 3.98 -12.28 -0.39
C ILE A 149 5.37 -12.68 -0.89
N SER A 150 6.38 -12.64 -0.03
CA SER A 150 7.74 -13.08 -0.38
C SER A 150 7.76 -14.56 -0.80
N MET A 151 7.06 -15.41 -0.05
CA MET A 151 6.92 -16.84 -0.38
C MET A 151 6.21 -17.04 -1.72
N LEU A 152 5.12 -16.32 -1.98
CA LEU A 152 4.37 -16.40 -3.23
C LEU A 152 5.19 -15.90 -4.42
N LYS A 153 5.93 -14.78 -4.28
CA LYS A 153 6.84 -14.28 -5.32
C LYS A 153 7.90 -15.32 -5.67
N LYS A 154 8.50 -15.96 -4.66
CA LYS A 154 9.48 -17.04 -4.85
C LYS A 154 8.86 -18.23 -5.58
N HIS A 155 7.70 -18.70 -5.13
CA HIS A 155 6.98 -19.81 -5.76
C HIS A 155 6.60 -19.52 -7.23
N TYR A 156 6.07 -18.34 -7.50
CA TYR A 156 5.73 -17.89 -8.86
C TYR A 156 6.95 -17.92 -9.79
N SER A 157 8.09 -17.40 -9.33
CA SER A 157 9.34 -17.38 -10.11
C SER A 157 9.89 -18.77 -10.47
N MET A 158 9.56 -19.80 -9.68
CA MET A 158 10.01 -21.18 -9.89
C MET A 158 9.08 -21.97 -10.81
N THR A 159 7.80 -21.61 -10.85
CA THR A 159 6.74 -22.43 -11.47
C THR A 159 6.16 -21.85 -12.77
N ARG A 160 6.23 -20.53 -12.99
CA ARG A 160 5.50 -19.85 -14.06
C ARG A 160 6.35 -18.78 -14.78
N LYS A 161 7.54 -19.15 -15.25
CA LYS A 161 8.36 -18.31 -16.14
C LYS A 161 7.99 -18.47 -17.60
#